data_AF-A0A1G0I366-F1
#
_entry.id   AF-A0A1G0I366-F1
#
_cell.length_a   1.000
_cell.length_b   1.000
_cell.length_c   1.000
_cell.angle_alpha   90.00
_cell.angle_beta   90.00
_cell.angle_gamma   90.00
#
_symmetry.space_group_name_H-M   'P 1'
#
loop_
_entity.id
_entity.type
_entity.pdbx_description
1 polymer ?
#
loop_
_entity_poly.entity_id
_entity_poly.type
_entity_poly.pdbx_seq_one_letter_code
_entity_poly.pdbx_strand_id
1 'polypeptide(L)'
;MFSSASYHANSQQIWYVEHDAQKSIYHLRSQGRLPGQFDDLFAGLKKQQDDDGGTESDVDYIHDVPVALASSIVSFRHDQDIAGASPESFEVLTRQPSAKPWWRVW
;
A
#
# COMPACT_ATOMS: atom_id res chain seq x y z
N MET A 1 4.21 10.28 6.78
CA MET A 1 4.26 9.03 6.01
C MET A 1 3.20 9.08 4.92
N PHE A 2 3.34 8.32 3.83
CA PHE A 2 2.33 8.26 2.76
C PHE A 2 2.04 6.80 2.42
N SER A 3 0.76 6.45 2.28
CA SER A 3 0.32 5.17 1.72
C SER A 3 -0.89 5.39 0.82
N SER A 4 -1.03 4.53 -0.18
CA SER A 4 -2.19 4.55 -1.07
C SER A 4 -2.49 3.17 -1.62
N ALA A 5 -3.76 2.93 -1.92
CA ALA A 5 -4.22 1.75 -2.63
C ALA A 5 -5.21 2.18 -3.73
N SER A 6 -5.11 1.51 -4.88
CA SER A 6 -5.92 1.81 -6.06
C SER A 6 -6.29 0.53 -6.78
N TYR A 7 -7.52 0.47 -7.30
CA TYR A 7 -7.93 -0.58 -8.24
C TYR A 7 -8.18 0.02 -9.61
N HIS A 8 -7.59 -0.61 -10.62
CA HIS A 8 -7.74 -0.23 -12.00
C HIS A 8 -8.37 -1.37 -12.80
N ALA A 9 -9.36 -1.05 -13.64
CA ALA A 9 -9.97 -1.97 -14.58
C ALA A 9 -10.21 -1.25 -15.90
N ASN A 10 -9.94 -1.92 -17.03
CA ASN A 10 -10.12 -1.34 -18.37
C ASN A 10 -9.45 0.04 -18.53
N SER A 11 -8.22 0.18 -18.00
CA SER A 11 -7.43 1.43 -17.99
C SER A 11 -8.07 2.60 -17.21
N GLN A 12 -9.09 2.34 -16.40
CA GLN A 12 -9.73 3.33 -15.54
C GLN A 12 -9.47 3.02 -14.06
N GLN A 13 -9.22 4.06 -13.26
CA GLN A 13 -9.16 3.95 -11.81
C GLN A 13 -10.58 3.85 -11.26
N ILE A 14 -10.94 2.68 -10.74
CA ILE A 14 -12.28 2.38 -10.22
C ILE A 14 -12.46 2.93 -8.81
N TRP A 15 -11.44 2.76 -7.97
CA TRP A 15 -11.38 3.35 -6.64
C TRP A 15 -9.95 3.63 -6.21
N TYR A 16 -9.83 4.51 -5.23
CA TYR A 16 -8.58 4.98 -4.66
C TYR A 16 -8.76 5.39 -3.20
N VAL A 17 -7.76 5.11 -2.38
CA VAL A 17 -7.64 5.63 -1.02
C VAL A 17 -6.19 6.02 -0.75
N GLU A 18 -5.98 7.17 -0.11
CA GLU A 18 -4.66 7.66 0.31
C GLU A 18 -4.68 8.17 1.75
N HIS A 19 -3.56 7.93 2.44
CA HIS A 19 -3.19 8.59 3.67
C HIS A 19 -1.91 9.41 3.45
N ASP A 20 -1.86 10.60 4.05
CA ASP A 20 -0.74 11.55 3.96
C ASP A 20 -0.57 12.26 5.30
N ALA A 21 0.34 11.75 6.12
CA ALA A 21 0.56 12.27 7.47
C ALA A 21 1.11 13.72 7.46
N GLN A 22 1.58 14.23 6.32
CA GLN A 22 2.00 15.64 6.22
C GLN A 22 0.80 16.60 6.24
N LYS A 23 -0.40 16.12 5.90
CA LYS A 23 -1.64 16.90 5.97
C LYS A 23 -2.30 16.79 7.34
N SER A 24 -2.35 15.59 7.90
CA SER A 24 -2.87 15.29 9.24
C SER A 24 -2.63 13.80 9.54
N ILE A 25 -2.41 13.46 10.81
CA ILE A 25 -2.37 12.07 11.28
C ILE A 25 -3.70 11.32 11.04
N TYR A 26 -4.82 12.06 10.91
CA TYR A 26 -6.11 11.50 10.51
C TYR A 26 -6.45 11.72 9.04
N HIS A 27 -5.52 12.23 8.22
CA HIS A 27 -5.80 12.46 6.80
C HIS A 27 -6.14 11.16 6.11
N LEU A 28 -7.36 11.02 5.60
CA LEU A 28 -7.71 9.92 4.73
C LEU A 28 -8.60 10.47 3.62
N ARG A 29 -8.20 10.25 2.38
CA ARG A 29 -8.97 10.67 1.22
C ARG A 29 -9.29 9.44 0.38
N SER A 30 -10.56 9.31 -0.01
CA SER A 30 -11.02 8.26 -0.89
C SER A 30 -11.74 8.80 -2.12
N GLN A 31 -11.73 8.02 -3.19
CA GLN A 31 -12.44 8.30 -4.44
C GLN A 31 -12.99 6.98 -5.02
N GLY A 32 -14.14 7.06 -5.68
CA GLY A 32 -14.81 5.90 -6.26
C GLY A 32 -15.53 5.03 -5.23
N ARG A 33 -16.04 3.88 -5.67
CA ARG A 33 -16.73 2.91 -4.80
C ARG A 33 -15.71 1.96 -4.19
N LEU A 34 -15.42 2.14 -2.91
CA LEU A 34 -14.48 1.28 -2.18
C LEU A 34 -15.08 -0.12 -1.91
N PRO A 35 -14.22 -1.13 -1.67
CA PRO A 35 -14.63 -2.46 -1.23
C PRO A 35 -15.39 -2.40 0.11
N GLY A 36 -16.33 -3.32 0.32
CA GLY A 36 -17.19 -3.33 1.51
C GLY A 36 -16.45 -3.50 2.85
N GLN A 37 -15.21 -4.01 2.82
CA GLN A 37 -14.37 -4.15 4.02
C GLN A 37 -13.76 -2.82 4.50
N PHE A 38 -13.83 -1.76 3.68
CA PHE A 38 -13.15 -0.49 3.98
C PHE A 38 -13.65 0.16 5.27
N ASP A 39 -14.97 0.24 5.46
CA ASP A 39 -15.54 0.96 6.61
C ASP A 39 -15.14 0.31 7.93
N ASP A 40 -15.17 -1.03 7.99
CA ASP A 40 -14.76 -1.79 9.18
C ASP A 40 -13.26 -1.67 9.46
N LEU A 41 -12.41 -1.74 8.42
CA LEU A 41 -10.96 -1.55 8.53
C LEU A 41 -10.62 -0.14 9.02
N PHE A 42 -11.25 0.88 8.43
CA PHE A 42 -11.05 2.26 8.83
C PHE A 42 -11.51 2.50 10.27
N ALA A 43 -12.70 2.01 10.64
CA ALA A 43 -13.21 2.16 12.00
C ALA A 43 -12.28 1.49 13.04
N GLY A 44 -11.77 0.29 12.74
CA GLY A 44 -10.85 -0.43 13.61
C GLY A 44 -9.51 0.31 13.81
N LEU A 45 -8.86 0.71 12.72
CA LEU A 45 -7.57 1.41 12.75
C LEU A 45 -7.69 2.82 13.34
N LYS A 46 -8.78 3.53 13.02
CA LYS A 46 -9.06 4.83 13.65
C LYS A 46 -9.29 4.67 15.15
N LYS A 47 -9.99 3.63 15.58
CA LYS A 47 -10.15 3.35 17.01
C LYS A 47 -8.80 3.10 17.69
N GLN A 48 -7.90 2.33 17.06
CA GLN A 48 -6.54 2.12 17.60
C GLN A 48 -5.77 3.43 17.71
N GLN A 49 -5.84 4.29 16.68
CA GLN A 49 -5.27 5.64 16.72
C GLN A 49 -5.80 6.44 17.91
N ASP A 50 -7.12 6.47 18.08
CA ASP A 50 -7.78 7.22 19.17
C ASP A 50 -7.37 6.67 20.55
N ASP A 51 -7.28 5.35 20.70
CA ASP A 51 -6.90 4.67 21.93
C ASP A 51 -5.42 4.89 22.30
N ASP A 52 -4.52 5.06 21.31
CA ASP A 52 -3.07 5.27 21.49
C ASP A 52 -2.66 6.75 21.63
N GLY A 53 -3.61 7.64 21.99
CA GLY A 53 -3.35 9.06 22.21
C GLY A 53 -3.75 9.98 21.04
N GLY A 54 -4.41 9.43 20.03
CA GLY A 54 -5.04 10.18 18.96
C GLY A 54 -4.04 10.98 18.13
N THR A 55 -4.09 12.31 18.22
CA THR A 55 -3.16 13.19 17.50
C THR A 55 -1.73 13.14 18.04
N GLU A 56 -1.57 12.72 19.30
CA GLU A 56 -0.28 12.61 19.98
C GLU A 56 0.27 11.18 19.98
N SER A 57 -0.38 10.26 19.27
CA SER A 57 0.07 8.88 19.12
C SER A 57 1.44 8.84 18.44
N ASP A 58 2.35 8.04 18.98
CA ASP A 58 3.65 7.77 18.37
C ASP A 58 3.53 6.86 17.13
N VAL A 59 2.40 6.17 16.98
CA VAL A 59 2.10 5.27 15.86
C VAL A 59 1.01 5.86 14.97
N ASP A 60 1.24 5.82 13.66
CA ASP A 60 0.29 6.23 12.61
C ASP A 60 -0.49 5.00 12.13
N TYR A 61 -1.59 4.68 12.81
CA TYR A 61 -2.47 3.57 12.44
C TYR A 61 -3.29 3.88 11.18
N ILE A 62 -3.46 5.16 10.82
CA ILE A 62 -4.21 5.55 9.62
C ILE A 62 -3.41 5.23 8.34
N HIS A 63 -2.07 5.26 8.42
CA HIS A 63 -1.19 4.76 7.36
C HIS A 63 -1.53 3.33 6.92
N ASP A 64 -2.00 2.50 7.84
CA ASP A 64 -2.32 1.10 7.58
C ASP A 64 -3.63 0.90 6.82
N VAL A 65 -4.51 1.91 6.75
CA VAL A 65 -5.83 1.77 6.12
C VAL A 65 -5.73 1.39 4.62
N PRO A 66 -4.96 2.10 3.78
CA PRO A 66 -4.75 1.68 2.38
C PRO A 66 -4.07 0.32 2.27
N VAL A 67 -3.07 0.03 3.13
CA VAL A 67 -2.26 -1.19 3.08
C VAL A 67 -3.10 -2.42 3.45
N ALA A 68 -3.89 -2.32 4.53
CA ALA A 68 -4.79 -3.35 4.99
C ALA A 68 -5.93 -3.60 3.99
N LEU A 69 -6.48 -2.55 3.38
CA LEU A 69 -7.49 -2.69 2.33
C LEU A 69 -6.93 -3.42 1.10
N ALA A 70 -5.71 -3.12 0.68
CA ALA A 70 -5.07 -3.87 -0.40
C ALA A 70 -4.90 -5.35 -0.02
N SER A 71 -4.34 -5.60 1.18
CA SER A 71 -4.10 -6.96 1.68
C SER A 71 -5.39 -7.77 1.83
N SER A 72 -6.52 -7.18 2.18
CA SER A 72 -7.80 -7.89 2.30
C SER A 72 -8.33 -8.40 0.95
N ILE A 73 -7.83 -7.86 -0.16
CA ILE A 73 -8.25 -8.20 -1.53
C ILE A 73 -7.24 -9.13 -2.18
N VAL A 74 -5.95 -8.81 -2.09
CA VAL A 74 -4.88 -9.56 -2.79
C VAL A 74 -4.19 -10.59 -1.91
N SER A 75 -4.53 -10.68 -0.62
CA SER A 75 -3.91 -11.58 0.36
C SER A 75 -2.38 -11.39 0.50
N PHE A 76 -1.90 -10.17 0.23
CA PHE A 76 -0.48 -9.81 0.27
C PHE A 76 -0.28 -8.46 0.96
N ARG A 77 0.76 -8.38 1.79
CA ARG A 77 1.24 -7.15 2.43
C ARG A 77 2.76 -7.09 2.31
N HIS A 78 3.29 -5.91 2.01
CA HIS A 78 4.71 -5.72 1.65
C HIS A 78 5.69 -5.86 2.82
N ASP A 79 5.20 -5.74 4.05
CA ASP A 79 5.93 -5.76 5.33
C ASP A 79 5.64 -7.04 6.14
N GLN A 80 4.97 -8.04 5.54
CA GLN A 80 4.68 -9.32 6.17
C GLN A 80 5.29 -10.48 5.37
N ASP A 81 5.74 -11.50 6.09
CA ASP A 81 6.20 -12.74 5.48
C ASP A 81 5.06 -13.46 4.77
N ILE A 82 5.32 -13.95 3.56
CA ILE A 82 4.38 -14.80 2.83
C ILE A 82 4.58 -16.24 3.29
N ALA A 83 3.55 -16.85 3.86
CA ALA A 83 3.61 -18.23 4.33
C ALA A 83 4.06 -19.19 3.20
N GLY A 84 5.17 -19.89 3.43
CA GLY A 84 5.76 -20.83 2.47
C GLY A 84 6.67 -20.21 1.41
N ALA A 85 6.87 -18.88 1.41
CA ALA A 85 7.86 -18.22 0.57
C ALA A 85 9.26 -18.27 1.20
N SER A 86 10.28 -18.02 0.37
CA SER A 86 11.66 -17.88 0.84
C SER A 86 11.83 -16.56 1.64
N PRO A 87 12.78 -16.48 2.59
CA PRO A 87 13.06 -15.23 3.32
C PRO A 87 13.38 -14.04 2.41
N GLU A 88 13.89 -14.30 1.21
CA GLU A 88 14.08 -13.31 0.16
C GLU A 88 12.93 -13.44 -0.84
N SER A 89 11.77 -12.84 -0.52
CA SER A 89 10.56 -12.91 -1.36
C SER A 89 10.49 -11.85 -2.47
N PHE A 90 11.46 -10.93 -2.52
CA PHE A 90 11.50 -9.83 -3.48
C PHE A 90 12.63 -10.00 -4.48
N GLU A 91 12.32 -9.77 -5.75
CA GLU A 91 13.27 -9.82 -6.86
C GLU A 91 13.62 -8.41 -7.33
N VAL A 92 14.90 -8.15 -7.56
CA VAL A 92 15.36 -6.88 -8.14
C VAL A 92 15.30 -6.99 -9.67
N LEU A 93 14.31 -6.33 -10.27
CA LEU A 93 14.24 -6.20 -11.72
C LEU A 93 15.37 -5.28 -12.22
N THR A 94 16.35 -5.86 -12.91
CA THR A 94 17.42 -5.11 -13.55
C THR A 94 17.21 -5.08 -15.06
N ARG A 95 17.46 -3.91 -15.67
CA ARG A 95 17.49 -3.82 -17.13
C ARG A 95 18.76 -4.51 -17.61
N GLN A 96 18.63 -5.65 -18.28
CA GLN A 96 19.78 -6.26 -18.94
C GLN A 96 20.33 -5.29 -19.99
N PRO A 97 21.64 -5.01 -19.99
CA PRO A 97 22.25 -4.29 -21.10
C PRO A 97 22.04 -5.11 -22.37
N SER A 98 21.67 -4.45 -23.47
CA SER A 98 21.61 -5.15 -24.75
C SER A 98 22.99 -5.74 -25.05
N ALA A 99 23.03 -7.03 -25.39
CA ALA A 99 24.26 -7.67 -25.82
C ALA A 99 24.86 -6.81 -26.95
N LYS A 100 26.11 -6.35 -26.77
CA LYS A 100 26.81 -5.64 -27.83
C LYS A 100 26.84 -6.57 -29.04
N PRO A 101 26.36 -6.15 -30.21
CA PRO A 101 26.45 -6.97 -31.40
C PRO A 101 27.92 -7.34 -31.63
N TRP A 102 28.17 -8.61 -31.93
CA TRP A 102 29.51 -9.20 -32.09
C TRP A 102 30.39 -8.47 -33.12
N TRP A 103 29.81 -7.63 -33.99
CA TRP A 103 30.48 -6.85 -35.01
C TRP A 103 30.93 -5.45 -34.54
N ARG A 104 30.64 -5.01 -33.30
CA ARG A 104 31.10 -3.72 -32.74
C ARG A 104 32.31 -3.90 -31.81
N VAL A 105 33.43 -4.39 -32.35
CA VAL A 105 34.72 -4.47 -31.64
C VAL A 105 35.66 -3.34 -32.11
N TRP A 106 35.18 -2.10 -32.10
CA TRP A 106 35.98 -0.88 -32.26
C TRP A 106 35.20 0.31 -31.69
#